data_AF-A0A619I4H7-F1
#
_entry.id   AF-A0A619I4H7-F1
#
_cell.length_a   1.000
_cell.length_b   1.000
_cell.length_c   1.000
_cell.angle_alpha   90.00
_cell.angle_beta   90.00
_cell.angle_gamma   90.00
#
_symmetry.space_group_name_H-M   'P 1'
#
loop_
_entity.id
_entity.type
_entity.pdbx_description
1 polymer ?
#
loop_
_entity_poly.entity_id
_entity_poly.type
_entity_poly.pdbx_seq_one_letter_code
_entity_poly.pdbx_strand_id
1 'polypeptide(L)'
;MKLHPALPVAATLLLSACTANVPIAHIPAPPSSSPVAGPAEVVHTSRYNLVSLTADETLRFPLRQPVSHTLSAPKKNRTLTRGDALHIWLSGTGYGLCLPVTDDMRHLYASPLPDIWRSAGPLRIHDALQALAGPEWAVVTDELTYTVCFRRTSQALI
;
A
#
# COMPACT_ATOMS: atom_id res chain seq x y z
N MET A 1 60.13 -0.63 55.15
CA MET A 1 60.16 -0.93 53.69
C MET A 1 58.97 -0.22 53.08
N LYS A 2 58.98 0.77 52.17
CA LYS A 2 59.92 1.56 51.33
C LYS A 2 59.25 2.96 51.19
N LEU A 3 59.84 4.07 51.64
CA LEU A 3 60.58 5.13 50.92
C LEU A 3 59.88 5.82 49.70
N HIS A 4 59.31 7.02 49.93
CA HIS A 4 59.36 8.37 49.26
C HIS A 4 59.46 8.53 47.71
N PRO A 5 59.35 9.76 47.11
CA PRO A 5 58.47 10.95 47.28
C PRO A 5 58.08 11.65 45.91
N ALA A 6 57.39 12.82 45.93
CA ALA A 6 57.65 14.07 45.15
C ALA A 6 56.39 14.85 44.66
N LEU A 7 56.47 16.19 44.85
CA LEU A 7 55.54 17.31 44.55
C LEU A 7 55.52 17.70 43.03
N PRO A 8 55.08 18.92 42.61
CA PRO A 8 53.73 19.51 42.52
C PRO A 8 53.44 20.10 41.11
N VAL A 9 52.20 20.37 40.66
CA VAL A 9 51.97 21.44 39.65
C VAL A 9 50.56 22.04 39.81
N ALA A 10 50.51 23.36 39.95
CA ALA A 10 49.34 24.21 39.83
C ALA A 10 49.02 24.48 38.35
N ALA A 11 47.74 24.55 37.99
CA ALA A 11 47.30 25.31 36.82
C ALA A 11 45.80 25.67 36.95
N THR A 12 45.54 26.91 37.36
CA THR A 12 44.29 27.62 37.12
C THR A 12 44.17 27.94 35.63
N LEU A 13 43.05 27.60 35.00
CA LEU A 13 42.64 28.17 33.72
C LEU A 13 41.12 28.34 33.72
N LEU A 14 40.70 29.60 33.81
CA LEU A 14 39.37 30.08 33.43
C LEU A 14 39.10 29.71 31.97
N LEU A 15 37.84 29.40 31.61
CA LEU A 15 37.28 29.69 30.28
C LEU A 15 35.75 29.58 30.42
N SER A 16 35.07 30.72 30.58
CA SER A 16 34.37 31.45 29.51
C SER A 16 33.10 30.73 29.03
N ALA A 17 31.96 31.31 29.36
CA ALA A 17 30.64 30.95 28.85
C ALA A 17 30.56 31.12 27.33
N CYS A 18 29.89 30.19 26.65
CA CYS A 18 29.36 30.42 25.30
C CYS A 18 27.84 30.22 25.35
N THR A 19 27.10 31.32 25.49
CA THR A 19 25.69 31.37 25.09
C THR A 19 25.66 31.31 23.58
N ALA A 20 25.26 30.18 23.00
CA ALA A 20 24.99 30.10 21.57
C ALA A 20 23.74 30.92 21.27
N ASN A 21 23.93 32.15 20.79
CA ASN A 21 22.87 32.94 20.19
C ASN A 21 22.59 32.32 18.81
N VAL A 22 21.62 31.40 18.75
CA VAL A 22 21.18 30.79 17.48
C VAL A 22 20.35 31.84 16.75
N PRO A 23 20.78 32.39 15.60
CA PRO A 23 19.88 33.16 14.77
C PRO A 23 18.78 32.20 14.30
N ILE A 24 17.52 32.58 14.48
CA ILE A 24 16.39 31.91 13.86
C ILE A 24 16.58 32.06 12.35
N ALA A 25 17.23 31.06 11.75
CA ALA A 25 17.19 30.89 10.31
C ALA A 25 15.72 30.73 9.94
N HIS A 26 15.19 31.65 9.13
CA HIS A 26 13.93 31.43 8.44
C HIS A 26 14.07 30.12 7.68
N ILE A 27 13.41 29.07 8.16
CA ILE A 27 13.26 27.80 7.46
C ILE A 27 12.49 28.15 6.19
N PRO A 28 13.09 28.09 4.98
CA PRO A 28 12.32 28.15 3.76
C PRO A 28 11.38 26.95 3.81
N ALA A 29 10.10 27.17 3.52
CA ALA A 29 9.12 26.09 3.41
C ALA A 29 9.72 24.92 2.61
N PRO A 30 9.54 23.66 3.05
CA PRO A 30 10.13 22.52 2.36
C PRO A 30 9.72 22.62 0.88
N PRO A 31 10.66 22.53 -0.07
CA PRO A 31 10.29 22.46 -1.47
C PRO A 31 9.33 21.27 -1.59
N SER A 32 8.14 21.50 -2.14
CA SER A 32 7.25 20.44 -2.55
C SER A 32 8.05 19.51 -3.47
N SER A 33 8.60 18.45 -2.88
CA SER A 33 9.39 17.45 -3.58
C SER A 33 8.41 16.60 -4.36
N SER A 34 7.93 17.12 -5.48
CA SER A 34 7.53 16.25 -6.56
C SER A 34 8.80 15.47 -6.92
N PRO A 35 8.81 14.13 -6.81
CA PRO A 35 9.98 13.37 -7.17
C PRO A 35 10.27 13.68 -8.64
N VAL A 36 11.35 14.41 -8.90
CA VAL A 36 11.89 14.54 -10.24
C VAL A 36 12.35 13.13 -10.59
N ALA A 37 11.53 12.42 -11.36
CA ALA A 37 11.87 11.10 -11.84
C ALA A 37 13.18 11.23 -12.62
N GLY A 38 14.27 10.67 -12.07
CA GLY A 38 15.53 10.58 -12.78
C GLY A 38 15.35 9.80 -14.09
N PRO A 39 16.31 9.89 -15.03
CA PRO A 39 16.22 9.13 -16.28
C PRO A 39 16.04 7.64 -15.94
N ALA A 40 14.97 7.04 -16.45
CA ALA A 40 14.67 5.63 -16.21
C ALA A 40 15.87 4.79 -16.69
N GLU A 41 16.34 3.89 -15.84
CA GLU A 41 17.37 2.93 -16.24
C GLU A 41 16.75 1.94 -17.23
N VAL A 42 17.40 1.73 -18.38
CA VAL A 42 16.85 0.91 -19.46
C VAL A 42 17.92 -0.06 -19.96
N VAL A 43 17.52 -1.32 -20.19
CA VAL A 43 18.38 -2.37 -20.73
C VAL A 43 17.83 -2.87 -22.06
N HIS A 44 18.72 -3.11 -23.01
CA HIS A 44 18.41 -3.81 -24.25
C HIS A 44 18.28 -5.31 -23.97
N THR A 45 17.07 -5.84 -24.03
CA THR A 45 16.83 -7.29 -23.93
C THR A 45 16.92 -7.98 -25.31
N SER A 46 16.81 -7.19 -26.39
CA SER A 46 17.02 -7.62 -27.77
C SER A 46 17.45 -6.41 -28.62
N ARG A 47 17.78 -6.64 -29.91
CA ARG A 47 18.21 -5.58 -30.84
C ARG A 47 17.26 -4.39 -30.95
N TYR A 48 15.96 -4.62 -30.71
CA TYR A 48 14.93 -3.59 -30.75
C TYR A 48 14.01 -3.60 -29.53
N ASN A 49 14.41 -4.27 -28.45
CA ASN A 49 13.61 -4.33 -27.23
C ASN A 49 14.36 -3.64 -26.09
N LEU A 50 13.79 -2.54 -25.63
CA LEU A 50 14.24 -1.75 -24.49
C LEU A 50 13.26 -2.00 -23.35
N VAL A 51 13.75 -2.48 -22.21
CA VAL A 51 12.95 -2.69 -21.00
C VAL A 51 13.46 -1.76 -19.92
N SER A 52 12.54 -1.01 -19.31
CA SER A 52 12.90 -0.20 -18.15
C SER A 52 13.10 -1.10 -16.93
N LEU A 53 14.16 -0.82 -16.17
CA LEU A 53 14.44 -1.50 -14.91
C LEU A 53 13.72 -0.84 -13.72
N THR A 54 13.04 0.29 -13.93
CA THR A 54 12.18 0.84 -12.88
C THR A 54 11.03 -0.13 -12.63
N ALA A 55 10.80 -0.48 -11.36
CA ALA A 55 9.70 -1.37 -11.00
C ALA A 55 8.38 -0.81 -11.52
N ASP A 56 7.67 -1.59 -12.34
CA ASP A 56 6.37 -1.21 -12.88
C ASP A 56 5.36 -0.95 -11.75
N GLU A 57 4.42 -0.03 -11.98
CA GLU A 57 3.40 0.31 -10.98
C GLU A 57 2.56 -0.93 -10.63
N THR A 58 2.31 -1.83 -11.59
CA THR A 58 1.55 -3.06 -11.34
C THR A 58 2.28 -4.05 -10.44
N LEU A 59 3.62 -4.05 -10.47
CA LEU A 59 4.43 -4.85 -9.54
C LEU A 59 4.40 -4.28 -8.13
N ARG A 60 4.29 -2.95 -8.01
CA ARG A 60 4.23 -2.26 -6.72
C ARG A 60 2.83 -2.24 -6.12
N PHE A 61 1.81 -2.22 -6.96
CA PHE A 61 0.39 -2.20 -6.59
C PHE A 61 -0.38 -3.25 -7.42
N PRO A 62 -0.31 -4.54 -7.03
CA PRO A 62 -0.86 -5.63 -7.83
C PRO A 62 -2.38 -5.51 -8.07
N LEU A 63 -3.11 -4.87 -7.16
CA LEU A 63 -4.54 -4.61 -7.32
C LEU A 63 -4.86 -3.54 -8.39
N ARG A 64 -3.86 -2.84 -8.93
CA ARG A 64 -4.06 -1.89 -10.05
C ARG A 64 -3.92 -2.54 -11.42
N GLN A 65 -3.51 -3.81 -11.46
CA GLN A 65 -3.32 -4.52 -12.72
C GLN A 65 -4.67 -4.70 -13.45
N PRO A 66 -4.71 -4.50 -14.79
CA PRO A 66 -5.86 -4.88 -15.58
C PRO A 66 -5.93 -6.40 -15.73
N VAL A 67 -7.08 -6.98 -15.39
CA VAL A 67 -7.37 -8.40 -15.58
C VAL A 67 -8.79 -8.58 -16.08
N SER A 68 -9.05 -9.73 -16.71
CA SER A 68 -10.39 -10.13 -17.13
C SER A 68 -10.66 -11.52 -16.60
N HIS A 69 -11.75 -11.66 -15.84
CA HIS A 69 -12.21 -12.95 -15.34
C HIS A 69 -13.59 -13.27 -15.92
N THR A 70 -13.78 -14.53 -16.30
CA THR A 70 -15.09 -15.07 -16.66
C THR A 70 -15.57 -15.94 -15.51
N LEU A 71 -16.70 -15.58 -14.92
CA LEU A 71 -17.25 -16.28 -13.76
C LEU A 71 -18.26 -17.33 -14.22
N SER A 72 -17.78 -18.57 -14.35
CA SER A 72 -18.62 -19.70 -14.74
C SER A 72 -19.59 -20.10 -13.63
N ALA A 73 -20.80 -20.51 -14.02
CA ALA A 73 -21.76 -21.05 -13.07
C ALA A 73 -21.21 -22.35 -12.42
N PRO A 74 -21.41 -22.56 -11.11
CA PRO A 74 -20.95 -23.77 -10.45
C PRO A 74 -21.69 -25.01 -10.98
N LYS A 75 -21.00 -26.15 -11.02
CA LYS A 75 -21.52 -27.43 -11.55
C LYS A 75 -22.73 -27.99 -10.76
N LYS A 76 -22.87 -27.58 -9.51
CA LYS A 76 -24.00 -27.93 -8.63
C LYS A 76 -24.88 -26.68 -8.57
N ASN A 77 -26.21 -26.82 -8.65
CA ASN A 77 -27.25 -25.77 -8.64
C ASN A 77 -27.12 -24.76 -7.47
N ARG A 78 -26.01 -24.03 -7.41
CA ARG A 78 -25.63 -23.08 -6.39
C ARG A 78 -25.59 -21.71 -7.06
N THR A 79 -26.18 -20.73 -6.41
CA THR A 79 -26.11 -19.35 -6.85
C THR A 79 -24.71 -18.82 -6.60
N LEU A 80 -24.12 -18.19 -7.60
CA LEU A 80 -22.84 -17.51 -7.46
C LEU A 80 -23.04 -16.23 -6.64
N THR A 81 -22.24 -16.02 -5.60
CA THR A 81 -22.37 -14.85 -4.73
C THR A 81 -21.34 -13.76 -5.08
N ARG A 82 -21.55 -12.55 -4.57
CA ARG A 82 -20.53 -11.48 -4.67
C ARG A 82 -19.22 -11.91 -3.99
N GLY A 83 -19.29 -12.64 -2.88
CA GLY A 83 -18.12 -13.20 -2.21
C GLY A 83 -17.33 -14.16 -3.10
N ASP A 84 -18.00 -15.05 -3.83
CA ASP A 84 -17.33 -15.95 -4.79
C ASP A 84 -16.62 -15.13 -5.89
N ALA A 85 -17.26 -14.08 -6.41
CA ALA A 85 -16.64 -13.19 -7.40
C ALA A 85 -15.42 -12.44 -6.84
N LEU A 86 -15.52 -11.87 -5.64
CA LEU A 86 -14.41 -11.17 -4.97
C LEU A 86 -13.19 -12.09 -4.82
N HIS A 87 -13.40 -13.34 -4.42
CA HIS A 87 -12.31 -14.33 -4.35
C HIS A 87 -11.66 -14.60 -5.71
N ILE A 88 -12.46 -14.70 -6.77
CA ILE A 88 -11.92 -14.94 -8.12
C ILE A 88 -11.12 -13.75 -8.63
N TRP A 89 -11.60 -12.53 -8.41
CA TRP A 89 -10.89 -11.29 -8.80
C TRP A 89 -9.59 -11.07 -8.03
N LEU A 90 -9.48 -11.62 -6.82
CA LEU A 90 -8.24 -11.60 -6.04
C LEU A 90 -7.29 -12.76 -6.40
N SER A 91 -7.72 -13.73 -7.20
CA SER A 91 -6.90 -14.91 -7.51
C SER A 91 -5.59 -14.53 -8.21
N GLY A 92 -4.47 -15.08 -7.73
CA GLY A 92 -3.14 -14.80 -8.30
C GLY A 92 -2.52 -13.46 -7.91
N THR A 93 -3.22 -12.61 -7.15
CA THR A 93 -2.70 -11.30 -6.71
C THR A 93 -1.86 -11.36 -5.44
N GLY A 94 -1.96 -12.46 -4.70
CA GLY A 94 -1.42 -12.58 -3.34
C GLY A 94 -2.29 -11.96 -2.25
N TYR A 95 -3.37 -11.25 -2.62
CA TYR A 95 -4.32 -10.65 -1.69
C TYR A 95 -5.46 -11.61 -1.31
N GLY A 96 -5.86 -11.55 -0.04
CA GLY A 96 -7.03 -12.25 0.50
C GLY A 96 -8.13 -11.30 0.99
N LEU A 97 -9.34 -11.82 1.21
CA LEU A 97 -10.36 -11.10 1.96
C LEU A 97 -9.98 -11.06 3.45
N CYS A 98 -10.19 -9.90 4.08
CA CYS A 98 -9.77 -9.73 5.47
C CYS A 98 -10.63 -10.48 6.48
N LEU A 99 -10.03 -10.77 7.64
CA LEU A 99 -10.64 -11.42 8.79
C LEU A 99 -10.35 -10.57 10.05
N PRO A 100 -11.27 -10.52 11.03
CA PRO A 100 -12.59 -11.16 11.06
C PRO A 100 -13.60 -10.45 10.15
N VAL A 101 -14.56 -11.22 9.62
CA VAL A 101 -15.66 -10.66 8.79
C VAL A 101 -16.73 -10.07 9.70
N THR A 102 -17.12 -8.82 9.46
CA THR A 102 -18.26 -8.17 10.15
C THR A 102 -19.60 -8.69 9.63
N ASP A 103 -20.70 -8.42 10.34
CA ASP A 103 -22.04 -8.78 9.84
C ASP A 103 -22.37 -8.10 8.52
N ASP A 104 -22.06 -6.82 8.37
CA ASP A 104 -22.30 -6.10 7.12
C ASP A 104 -21.52 -6.73 5.95
N MET A 105 -20.25 -7.09 6.16
CA MET A 105 -19.44 -7.76 5.14
C MET A 105 -20.00 -9.15 4.81
N ARG A 106 -20.49 -9.91 5.80
CA ARG A 106 -21.17 -11.20 5.56
C ARG A 106 -22.36 -11.04 4.63
N HIS A 107 -23.19 -10.01 4.84
CA HIS A 107 -24.32 -9.73 3.97
C HIS A 107 -23.87 -9.36 2.55
N LEU A 108 -22.83 -8.54 2.41
CA LEU A 108 -22.25 -8.21 1.11
C LEU A 108 -21.79 -9.49 0.38
N TYR A 109 -21.00 -10.34 1.05
CA TYR A 109 -20.42 -11.54 0.43
C TYR A 109 -21.46 -12.61 0.08
N ALA A 110 -22.54 -12.71 0.86
CA ALA A 110 -23.61 -13.68 0.64
C ALA A 110 -24.61 -13.24 -0.44
N SER A 111 -24.65 -11.95 -0.79
CA SER A 111 -25.59 -11.44 -1.78
C SER A 111 -25.35 -12.04 -3.18
N PRO A 112 -26.41 -12.23 -3.99
CA PRO A 112 -26.29 -12.84 -5.30
C PRO A 112 -25.46 -11.97 -6.24
N LEU A 113 -24.67 -12.61 -7.09
CA LEU A 113 -23.91 -11.91 -8.11
C LEU A 113 -24.83 -11.44 -9.26
N PRO A 114 -24.82 -10.15 -9.64
CA PRO A 114 -25.55 -9.69 -10.81
C PRO A 114 -25.01 -10.33 -12.10
N ASP A 115 -25.88 -10.68 -13.04
CA ASP A 115 -25.47 -11.44 -14.23
C ASP A 115 -24.45 -10.73 -15.13
N ILE A 116 -24.47 -9.39 -15.16
CA ILE A 116 -23.50 -8.59 -15.92
C ILE A 116 -22.05 -8.85 -15.48
N TRP A 117 -21.82 -9.26 -14.23
CA TRP A 117 -20.50 -9.56 -13.71
C TRP A 117 -19.93 -10.88 -14.18
N ARG A 118 -20.75 -11.78 -14.75
CA ARG A 118 -20.27 -13.07 -15.25
C ARG A 118 -19.24 -12.92 -16.38
N SER A 119 -19.33 -11.82 -17.12
CA SER A 119 -18.46 -11.48 -18.25
C SER A 119 -18.25 -9.96 -18.32
N ALA A 120 -17.74 -9.37 -17.24
CA ALA A 120 -17.56 -7.91 -17.12
C ALA A 120 -16.49 -7.32 -18.07
N GLY A 121 -15.66 -8.17 -18.69
CA GLY A 121 -14.52 -7.76 -19.51
C GLY A 121 -13.31 -7.30 -18.68
N PRO A 122 -12.29 -6.69 -19.32
CA PRO A 122 -11.09 -6.22 -18.63
C PRO A 122 -11.36 -5.02 -17.71
N LEU A 123 -11.00 -5.15 -16.44
CA LEU A 123 -11.05 -4.07 -15.45
C LEU A 123 -9.77 -4.11 -14.59
N ARG A 124 -9.43 -2.98 -13.96
CA ARG A 124 -8.44 -3.02 -12.87
C ARG A 124 -9.05 -3.74 -11.69
N ILE A 125 -8.26 -4.55 -10.99
CA ILE A 125 -8.76 -5.38 -9.89
C ILE A 125 -9.43 -4.51 -8.82
N HIS A 126 -8.79 -3.42 -8.39
CA HIS A 126 -9.35 -2.51 -7.41
C HIS A 126 -10.72 -1.94 -7.84
N ASP A 127 -10.87 -1.51 -9.08
CA ASP A 127 -12.13 -0.97 -9.62
C ASP A 127 -13.22 -2.04 -9.68
N ALA A 128 -12.83 -3.27 -10.04
CA ALA A 128 -13.73 -4.40 -10.04
C ALA A 128 -14.21 -4.76 -8.62
N LEU A 129 -13.32 -4.75 -7.63
CA LEU A 129 -13.67 -4.97 -6.21
C LEU A 129 -14.61 -3.87 -5.71
N GLN A 130 -14.34 -2.61 -6.05
CA GLN A 130 -15.19 -1.48 -5.68
C GLN A 130 -16.59 -1.59 -6.30
N ALA A 131 -16.69 -1.91 -7.59
CA ALA A 131 -17.98 -2.06 -8.25
C ALA A 131 -18.72 -3.35 -7.82
N LEU A 132 -18.00 -4.42 -7.49
CA LEU A 132 -18.52 -5.61 -6.81
C LEU A 132 -18.89 -5.34 -5.35
N ALA A 133 -18.40 -4.32 -4.67
CA ALA A 133 -18.91 -3.96 -3.35
C ALA A 133 -20.18 -3.11 -3.47
N GLY A 134 -20.17 -2.16 -4.40
CA GLY A 134 -21.22 -1.17 -4.58
C GLY A 134 -20.83 0.20 -4.00
N PRO A 135 -21.64 1.25 -4.26
CA PRO A 135 -21.29 2.64 -3.94
C PRO A 135 -21.23 2.94 -2.43
N GLU A 136 -21.97 2.19 -1.62
CA GLU A 136 -22.03 2.35 -0.16
C GLU A 136 -20.78 1.79 0.55
N TRP A 137 -19.84 1.21 -0.19
CA TRP A 137 -18.67 0.56 0.33
C TRP A 137 -17.41 1.25 -0.16
N ALA A 138 -16.38 1.27 0.68
CA ALA A 138 -15.02 1.66 0.33
C ALA A 138 -14.11 0.44 0.48
N VAL A 139 -13.33 0.16 -0.57
CA VAL A 139 -12.26 -0.84 -0.54
C VAL A 139 -11.09 -0.29 0.28
N VAL A 140 -10.63 -1.08 1.25
CA VAL A 140 -9.48 -0.75 2.10
C VAL A 140 -8.47 -1.88 1.97
N THR A 141 -7.25 -1.55 1.58
CA THR A 141 -6.16 -2.51 1.41
C THR A 141 -5.19 -2.40 2.57
N ASP A 142 -4.86 -3.55 3.16
CA ASP A 142 -3.76 -3.67 4.12
C ASP A 142 -2.59 -4.39 3.45
N GLU A 143 -1.54 -3.62 3.15
CA GLU A 143 -0.32 -4.09 2.50
C GLU A 143 0.56 -4.94 3.43
N LEU A 144 0.35 -4.87 4.76
CA LEU A 144 1.13 -5.68 5.73
C LEU A 144 0.61 -7.11 5.81
N THR A 145 -0.72 -7.26 5.80
CA THR A 145 -1.37 -8.56 5.85
C THR A 145 -1.75 -9.10 4.47
N TYR A 146 -1.56 -8.28 3.41
CA TYR A 146 -2.03 -8.54 2.05
C TYR A 146 -3.51 -8.89 2.03
N THR A 147 -4.32 -8.07 2.71
CA THR A 147 -5.77 -8.25 2.76
C THR A 147 -6.54 -7.07 2.20
N VAL A 148 -7.74 -7.36 1.72
CA VAL A 148 -8.73 -6.37 1.29
C VAL A 148 -9.95 -6.45 2.19
N CYS A 149 -10.32 -5.31 2.76
CA CYS A 149 -11.51 -5.09 3.56
C CYS A 149 -12.50 -4.18 2.86
N PHE A 150 -13.77 -4.26 3.28
CA PHE A 150 -14.84 -3.37 2.84
C PHE A 150 -15.43 -2.62 4.02
N ARG A 151 -15.39 -1.30 4.00
CA ARG A 151 -15.97 -0.44 5.02
C ARG A 151 -17.14 0.32 4.44
N ARG A 152 -18.24 0.49 5.18
CA ARG A 152 -19.34 1.34 4.71
C ARG A 152 -18.89 2.80 4.64
N THR A 153 -19.13 3.46 3.52
CA THR A 153 -18.77 4.86 3.28
C THR A 153 -19.56 5.80 4.20
N SER A 154 -20.80 5.43 4.57
CA SER A 154 -21.61 6.16 5.56
C SER A 154 -21.01 6.20 6.96
N GLN A 155 -20.07 5.30 7.29
CA GLN A 155 -19.32 5.30 8.54
C GLN A 155 -18.03 6.14 8.46
N ALA A 156 -17.70 6.72 7.29
CA ALA A 156 -16.52 7.55 7.08
C ALA A 156 -16.74 9.05 7.34
N LEU A 157 -17.96 9.46 7.69
CA LEU A 157 -18.33 10.84 7.98
C LEU A 157 -18.64 11.02 9.48
N ILE A 158 -17.66 10.81 10.36
CA ILE A 158 -17.61 11.42 11.71
C ILE A 158 -16.15 11.65 12.09
#